data_AF-A0A9D6JW09-F1
#
_entry.id   AF-A0A9D6JW09-F1
#
_cell.length_a   1.000
_cell.length_b   1.000
_cell.length_c   1.000
_cell.angle_alpha   90.00
_cell.angle_beta   90.00
_cell.angle_gamma   90.00
#
_symmetry.space_group_name_H-M   'P 1'
#
loop_
_entity.id
_entity.type
_entity.pdbx_description
1 polymer ?
#
loop_
_entity_poly.entity_id
_entity_poly.type
_entity_poly.pdbx_seq_one_letter_code
_entity_poly.pdbx_strand_id
1 'polypeptide(L)'
;ASVCLLLYQGPLGGTARQRLATMRESTDGFEIARKDLELRGPGEFLGARQSGEAMLRFANLESDQWLVEQARNLALELLKDDPATVAAHLQRWLGQKEEFLRV
;
A
#
# COMPACT_ATOMS: atom_id res chain seq x y z
N ALA A 1 -32.34 -10.39 2.84
CA ALA A 1 -31.87 -8.99 2.82
C ALA A 1 -31.07 -8.74 4.08
N SER A 2 -29.88 -8.18 3.97
CA SER A 2 -29.06 -7.74 5.11
C SER A 2 -29.16 -6.22 5.25
N VAL A 3 -29.08 -5.71 6.48
CA VAL A 3 -29.09 -4.27 6.78
C VAL A 3 -27.88 -3.96 7.65
N CYS A 4 -27.16 -2.89 7.31
CA CYS A 4 -26.06 -2.35 8.11
C CYS A 4 -26.46 -0.98 8.65
N LEU A 5 -26.33 -0.78 9.97
CA LEU A 5 -26.60 0.50 10.64
C LEU A 5 -25.29 1.09 11.14
N LEU A 6 -24.97 2.31 10.69
CA LEU A 6 -23.79 3.05 11.13
C LEU A 6 -24.18 4.01 12.25
N LEU A 7 -23.88 3.64 13.49
CA LEU A 7 -24.11 4.47 14.67
C LEU A 7 -22.87 5.30 14.99
N TYR A 8 -23.06 6.59 15.31
CA TYR A 8 -21.98 7.46 15.73
C TYR A 8 -22.47 8.48 16.75
N GLN A 9 -21.55 9.01 17.56
CA GLN A 9 -21.81 10.10 18.49
C GLN A 9 -21.10 11.36 18.01
N GLY A 10 -21.80 12.49 18.02
CA GLY A 10 -21.22 13.78 17.66
C GLY A 10 -20.37 14.40 18.79
N PRO A 11 -19.52 15.39 18.47
CA PRO A 11 -19.25 15.90 17.13
C PRO A 11 -18.19 15.06 16.41
N LEU A 12 -18.41 14.79 15.12
CA LEU A 12 -17.40 14.11 14.30
C LEU A 12 -16.30 15.08 13.86
N GLY A 13 -15.08 14.57 13.70
CA GLY A 13 -14.02 15.26 12.95
C GLY A 13 -14.25 15.21 11.44
N GLY A 14 -13.51 15.99 10.66
CA GLY A 14 -13.58 15.99 9.19
C GLY A 14 -13.33 14.60 8.58
N THR A 15 -12.24 13.96 8.98
CA THR A 15 -11.88 12.60 8.54
C THR A 15 -12.93 11.56 8.92
N ALA A 16 -13.51 11.66 10.14
CA ALA A 16 -14.53 10.72 10.59
C ALA A 16 -15.83 10.86 9.78
N ARG A 17 -16.21 12.10 9.40
CA ARG A 17 -17.32 12.34 8.47
C ARG A 17 -17.06 11.73 7.10
N GLN A 18 -15.87 11.93 6.54
CA GLN A 18 -15.51 11.38 5.23
C GLN A 18 -15.52 9.84 5.23
N ARG A 19 -15.01 9.18 6.27
CA ARG A 19 -15.07 7.72 6.39
C ARG A 19 -16.49 7.18 6.41
N LEU A 20 -17.38 7.80 7.19
CA LEU A 20 -18.79 7.39 7.24
C LEU A 20 -19.50 7.63 5.90
N ALA A 21 -19.19 8.73 5.22
CA ALA A 21 -19.72 9.00 3.87
C ALA A 21 -19.27 7.94 2.87
N THR A 22 -17.98 7.58 2.85
CA THR A 22 -17.44 6.52 1.99
C THR A 22 -18.17 5.19 2.17
N MET A 23 -18.40 4.75 3.41
CA MET A 23 -19.12 3.50 3.68
C MET A 23 -20.62 3.56 3.37
N ARG A 24 -21.22 4.76 3.32
CA ARG A 24 -22.62 4.96 2.92
C ARG A 24 -22.79 5.00 1.41
N GLU A 25 -21.85 5.62 0.70
CA GLU A 25 -21.94 5.91 -0.73
C GLU A 25 -21.56 4.73 -1.62
N SER A 26 -20.75 3.80 -1.11
CA SER A 26 -20.28 2.65 -1.87
C SER A 26 -20.37 1.36 -1.06
N THR A 27 -20.69 0.27 -1.74
CA THR A 27 -20.56 -1.11 -1.24
C THR A 27 -19.42 -1.86 -1.93
N ASP A 28 -18.72 -1.22 -2.88
CA ASP A 28 -17.56 -1.79 -3.54
C ASP A 28 -16.34 -1.68 -2.62
N GLY A 29 -15.82 -2.83 -2.22
CA GLY A 29 -14.68 -2.92 -1.31
C GLY A 29 -13.41 -2.28 -1.86
N PHE A 30 -13.21 -2.25 -3.18
CA PHE A 30 -12.02 -1.62 -3.79
C PHE A 30 -12.08 -0.10 -3.72
N GLU A 31 -13.25 0.48 -4.02
CA GLU A 31 -13.48 1.92 -3.90
C GLU A 31 -13.34 2.40 -2.45
N ILE A 32 -13.89 1.63 -1.50
CA ILE A 32 -13.75 1.92 -0.07
C ILE A 32 -12.28 1.86 0.34
N ALA A 33 -11.54 0.84 -0.08
CA ALA A 33 -10.12 0.69 0.23
C ALA A 33 -9.27 1.83 -0.34
N ARG A 34 -9.58 2.30 -1.57
CA ARG A 34 -8.88 3.44 -2.19
C ARG A 34 -9.13 4.73 -1.40
N LYS A 35 -10.40 5.04 -1.08
CA LYS A 35 -10.74 6.21 -0.26
C LYS A 35 -10.17 6.11 1.15
N ASP A 36 -10.10 4.92 1.77
CA ASP A 36 -9.42 4.77 3.06
C ASP A 36 -7.92 5.04 2.94
N LEU A 37 -7.28 4.55 1.88
CA LEU A 37 -5.87 4.83 1.58
C LEU A 37 -5.63 6.34 1.40
N GLU A 38 -6.47 7.04 0.64
CA GLU A 38 -6.39 8.51 0.48
C GLU A 38 -6.54 9.24 1.83
N LEU A 39 -7.48 8.80 2.68
CA LEU A 39 -7.75 9.42 3.98
C LEU A 39 -6.69 9.08 5.05
N ARG A 40 -6.05 7.91 4.94
CA ARG A 40 -5.10 7.38 5.93
C ARG A 40 -3.64 7.61 5.55
N GLY A 41 -3.35 7.68 4.25
CA GLY A 41 -2.02 7.52 3.67
C GLY A 41 -1.60 6.04 3.56
N PRO A 42 -0.59 5.72 2.73
CA PRO A 42 -0.04 4.37 2.61
C PRO A 42 0.59 3.85 3.91
N GLY A 43 0.46 2.56 4.19
CA GLY A 43 1.09 1.91 5.36
C GLY A 43 2.53 1.45 5.10
N GLU A 44 3.22 0.94 6.13
CA GLU A 44 4.54 0.29 5.97
C GLU A 44 4.43 -1.10 5.32
N PHE A 45 5.21 -1.34 4.25
CA PHE A 45 5.24 -2.60 3.50
C PHE A 45 6.09 -3.72 4.13
N LEU A 46 6.99 -3.41 5.08
CA LEU A 46 8.02 -4.35 5.58
C LEU A 46 8.08 -4.53 7.11
N GLY A 47 6.99 -4.21 7.83
CA GLY A 47 6.80 -4.69 9.21
C GLY A 47 7.82 -4.24 10.25
N ALA A 48 8.14 -2.94 10.32
CA ALA A 48 9.04 -2.41 11.34
C ALA A 48 8.47 -1.23 12.15
N ARG A 49 7.15 -1.00 12.17
CA ARG A 49 6.32 -0.71 13.36
C ARG A 49 4.86 -0.45 12.96
N GLN A 50 3.95 -0.78 13.86
CA GLN A 50 2.55 -0.33 13.78
C GLN A 50 2.48 1.19 13.53
N SER A 51 1.57 1.56 12.62
CA SER A 51 1.08 2.92 12.33
C SER A 51 2.09 3.95 11.78
N GLY A 52 2.00 4.19 10.47
CA GLY A 52 2.57 5.35 9.78
C GLY A 52 3.68 4.98 8.82
N GLU A 53 3.42 5.15 7.52
CA GLU A 53 4.32 4.98 6.38
C GLU A 53 5.82 5.23 6.65
N ALA A 54 6.68 4.33 6.14
CA ALA A 54 8.01 4.75 5.74
C ALA A 54 7.81 5.59 4.47
N MET A 55 7.60 6.91 4.65
CA MET A 55 7.49 7.85 3.54
C MET A 55 8.60 7.53 2.54
N LEU A 56 8.22 7.05 1.35
CA LEU A 56 9.15 6.97 0.24
C LEU A 56 9.62 8.40 0.01
N ARG A 57 10.83 8.71 0.49
CA ARG A 57 11.33 10.09 0.61
C ARG A 57 11.24 10.88 -0.70
N PHE A 58 11.25 10.17 -1.82
CA PHE A 58 11.31 10.74 -3.16
C PHE A 58 10.32 10.12 -4.16
N ALA A 59 9.54 9.10 -3.77
CA ALA A 59 8.67 8.38 -4.70
C ALA A 59 7.22 8.42 -4.22
N ASN A 60 6.28 8.56 -5.16
CA ASN A 60 4.86 8.54 -4.89
C ASN A 60 4.22 7.46 -5.76
N LEU A 61 3.74 6.38 -5.14
CA LEU A 61 3.19 5.23 -5.86
C LEU A 61 1.93 5.54 -6.67
N GLU A 62 1.20 6.61 -6.35
CA GLU A 62 0.03 7.05 -7.13
C GLU A 62 0.45 7.73 -8.43
N SER A 63 1.45 8.62 -8.39
CA SER A 63 1.93 9.32 -9.59
C SER A 63 2.95 8.52 -10.39
N ASP A 64 3.69 7.63 -9.73
CA ASP A 64 4.84 6.94 -10.30
C ASP A 64 4.49 5.53 -10.77
N GLN A 65 3.21 5.24 -11.01
CA GLN A 65 2.75 3.93 -11.47
C GLN A 65 3.50 3.47 -12.73
N TRP A 66 3.79 4.38 -13.67
CA TRP A 66 4.57 4.10 -14.88
C TRP A 66 6.00 3.64 -14.59
N LEU A 67 6.61 4.11 -13.49
CA LEU A 67 7.94 3.69 -13.06
C LEU A 67 7.87 2.31 -12.40
N VAL A 68 6.82 2.05 -11.60
CA VAL A 68 6.58 0.74 -10.99
C VAL A 68 6.37 -0.33 -12.06
N GLU A 69 5.62 -0.03 -13.12
CA GLU A 69 5.38 -0.95 -14.23
C GLU A 69 6.68 -1.28 -14.98
N GLN A 70 7.53 -0.29 -15.27
CA GLN A 70 8.84 -0.53 -15.89
C GLN A 70 9.77 -1.34 -14.99
N ALA A 71 9.83 -1.01 -13.70
CA ALA A 71 10.64 -1.76 -12.74
C ALA A 71 10.21 -3.23 -12.66
N ARG A 72 8.90 -3.50 -12.71
CA ARG A 72 8.35 -4.85 -12.74
C ARG A 72 8.78 -5.60 -14.02
N ASN A 73 8.64 -4.98 -15.19
CA ASN A 73 9.02 -5.63 -16.45
C ASN A 73 10.52 -5.95 -16.48
N LEU A 74 11.36 -5.00 -16.08
CA LEU A 74 12.80 -5.21 -15.98
C LEU A 74 13.16 -6.32 -14.98
N ALA A 75 12.47 -6.39 -13.84
CA ALA A 75 12.68 -7.46 -12.87
C ALA A 75 12.37 -8.84 -13.48
N LEU A 76 11.30 -8.97 -14.26
CA LEU A 76 10.96 -10.22 -14.95
C LEU A 76 12.02 -10.63 -15.98
N GLU A 77 12.54 -9.67 -16.73
CA GLU A 77 13.64 -9.90 -17.69
C GLU A 77 14.92 -10.34 -16.97
N LEU A 78 15.33 -9.62 -15.92
CA LEU A 78 16.51 -9.96 -15.13
C LEU A 78 16.41 -11.34 -14.47
N LEU A 79 15.23 -11.71 -13.98
CA LEU A 79 14.99 -13.05 -13.41
C LEU A 79 15.22 -14.17 -14.42
N LYS A 80 14.95 -13.92 -15.70
CA LYS A 80 15.09 -14.91 -16.77
C LYS A 80 16.51 -14.93 -17.32
N ASP A 81 17.07 -13.76 -17.59
CA ASP A 81 18.23 -13.60 -18.46
C ASP A 81 19.52 -13.26 -17.68
N ASP A 82 19.43 -12.75 -16.45
CA ASP A 82 20.60 -12.41 -15.62
C ASP A 82 20.40 -12.66 -14.10
N PRO A 83 20.45 -13.94 -13.67
CA PRO A 83 20.33 -14.30 -12.25
C PRO A 83 21.44 -13.73 -11.36
N ALA A 84 22.62 -13.42 -11.91
CA ALA A 84 23.74 -12.88 -11.14
C ALA A 84 23.45 -11.44 -10.70
N THR A 85 22.92 -10.61 -11.61
CA THR A 85 22.46 -9.26 -11.28
C THR A 85 21.32 -9.28 -10.27
N VAL A 86 20.40 -10.23 -10.37
CA VAL A 86 19.34 -10.43 -9.36
C VAL A 86 19.94 -10.70 -7.98
N ALA A 87 20.87 -11.65 -7.86
CA ALA A 87 21.50 -11.98 -6.58
C ALA A 87 22.21 -10.76 -5.95
N ALA A 88 22.95 -9.99 -6.76
CA ALA A 88 23.59 -8.75 -6.30
C ALA A 88 22.58 -7.68 -5.85
N HIS A 89 21.45 -7.55 -6.57
CA HIS A 89 20.36 -6.65 -6.20
C HIS A 89 19.70 -7.04 -4.87
N LEU A 90 19.38 -8.31 -4.69
CA LEU A 90 18.79 -8.83 -3.45
C LEU A 90 19.77 -8.62 -2.28
N GLN A 91 21.05 -8.94 -2.45
CA GLN A 91 22.07 -8.72 -1.42
C GLN A 91 22.19 -7.23 -1.04
N ARG A 92 22.16 -6.32 -2.03
CA ARG A 92 22.28 -4.88 -1.79
C ARG A 92 21.08 -4.30 -1.04
N TRP A 93 19.86 -4.65 -1.45
CA TRP A 93 18.65 -3.97 -1.00
C TRP A 93 17.88 -4.70 0.10
N LEU A 94 17.90 -6.04 0.12
CA LEU A 94 17.30 -6.84 1.18
C LEU A 94 18.33 -7.23 2.25
N GLY A 95 19.60 -7.43 1.88
CA GLY A 95 20.65 -7.81 2.83
C GLY A 95 20.25 -9.05 3.64
N GLN A 96 20.33 -8.99 4.97
CA GLN A 96 19.89 -10.09 5.86
C GLN A 96 18.38 -10.05 6.19
N LYS A 97 17.61 -9.12 5.63
CA LYS A 97 16.16 -8.98 5.90
C LYS A 97 15.30 -9.96 5.09
N GLU A 98 15.88 -10.98 4.48
CA GLU A 98 15.17 -12.07 3.81
C GLU A 98 14.19 -12.80 4.75
N GLU A 99 14.44 -12.76 6.07
CA GLU A 99 13.52 -13.28 7.09
C GLU A 99 12.15 -12.60 7.09
N PHE A 100 12.03 -11.34 6.63
CA PHE A 100 10.75 -10.63 6.55
C PHE A 100 9.87 -11.06 5.36
N LEU A 101 10.43 -11.79 4.39
CA LEU A 101 9.71 -12.30 3.22
C LEU A 101 9.22 -13.74 3.40
N ARG A 102 9.57 -14.38 4.53
CA ARG A 102 9.02 -15.68 4.93
C ARG A 102 7.70 -15.46 5.67
N VAL A 103 6.63 -15.31 4.91
CA VAL A 103 5.25 -15.49 5.39
C VAL A 103 4.69 -16.75 4.76
#